data_AF-A0A951BAE0-F1
#
_entry.id   AF-A0A951BAE0-F1
#
_cell.length_a   1.000
_cell.length_b   1.000
_cell.length_c   1.000
_cell.angle_alpha   90.00
_cell.angle_beta   90.00
_cell.angle_gamma   90.00
#
_symmetry.space_group_name_H-M   'P 1'
#
loop_
_entity.id
_entity.type
_entity.pdbx_description
1 polymer ?
#
loop_
_entity_poly.entity_id
_entity_poly.type
_entity_poly.pdbx_seq_one_letter_code
_entity_poly.pdbx_strand_id
1 'polypeptide(L)'
;KGADSRIFVAHALRLVKEQGYEIANVDSTLVLERPKIGPVAATIQRSVADILGVDPDQVGIKAKTPEGLGWSQSAVAYVAVLLVRPT
;
A
#
# COMPACT_ATOMS: atom_id res chain seq x y z
N LYS A 1 8.87 6.56 17.58
CA LYS A 1 9.14 5.13 17.26
C LYS A 1 8.15 4.29 18.06
N GLY A 2 7.54 3.25 17.47
CA GLY A 2 6.51 2.43 18.13
C GLY A 2 5.07 2.93 18.00
N ALA A 3 4.83 3.99 17.22
CA ALA A 3 3.47 4.41 16.88
C ALA A 3 2.91 3.48 15.78
N ASP A 4 1.61 3.19 15.83
CA ASP A 4 0.92 2.49 14.74
C ASP A 4 1.06 3.31 13.45
N SER A 5 1.60 2.69 12.41
CA SER A 5 1.83 3.33 11.12
C SER A 5 0.54 3.92 10.51
N ARG A 6 -0.63 3.38 10.87
CA ARG A 6 -1.94 3.90 10.45
C ARG A 6 -2.16 5.35 10.82
N ILE A 7 -1.56 5.83 11.91
CA ILE A 7 -1.66 7.24 12.34
C ILE A 7 -1.07 8.17 11.27
N PHE A 8 0.06 7.79 10.67
CA PHE A 8 0.69 8.59 9.62
C PHE A 8 -0.12 8.57 8.32
N VAL A 9 -0.70 7.41 7.97
CA VAL A 9 -1.56 7.29 6.79
C VAL A 9 -2.83 8.13 6.98
N ALA A 10 -3.49 8.04 8.13
CA ALA A 10 -4.66 8.85 8.45
C ALA A 10 -4.37 10.35 8.37
N HIS A 11 -3.21 10.78 8.84
CA HIS A 11 -2.78 12.17 8.69
C HIS A 11 -2.60 12.58 7.23
N ALA A 12 -1.93 11.75 6.42
CA ALA A 12 -1.75 12.01 4.99
C ALA A 12 -3.10 12.07 4.24
N LEU A 13 -4.02 11.15 4.54
CA LEU A 13 -5.38 11.15 3.97
C LEU A 13 -6.15 12.42 4.32
N ARG A 14 -6.01 12.93 5.55
CA ARG A 14 -6.61 14.21 5.96
C ARG A 14 -6.07 15.35 5.11
N LEU A 15 -4.74 15.43 4.91
CA LEU A 15 -4.12 16.47 4.08
C LEU A 15 -4.59 16.41 2.62
N VAL A 16 -4.72 15.20 2.05
CA VAL A 16 -5.26 14.99 0.70
C VAL A 16 -6.68 15.53 0.58
N LYS A 17 -7.56 15.20 1.54
CA LYS A 17 -8.95 15.67 1.59
C LYS A 17 -9.04 17.19 1.76
N GLU A 18 -8.19 17.79 2.59
CA GLU A 18 -8.13 19.25 2.80
C GLU A 18 -7.78 20.02 1.53
N GLN A 19 -7.07 19.38 0.59
CA GLN A 19 -6.75 19.94 -0.73
C GLN A 19 -7.82 19.61 -1.80
N GLY A 20 -8.96 19.02 -1.39
CA GLY A 20 -10.07 18.67 -2.26
C GLY A 20 -9.79 17.47 -3.17
N TYR A 21 -8.88 16.57 -2.78
CA TYR A 21 -8.59 15.35 -3.52
C TYR A 21 -9.13 14.11 -2.79
N GLU A 22 -9.31 13.04 -3.54
CA GLU A 22 -9.60 11.69 -3.06
C GLU A 22 -8.68 10.66 -3.74
N ILE A 23 -8.56 9.47 -3.15
CA ILE A 23 -7.80 8.37 -3.74
C ILE A 23 -8.65 7.70 -4.81
N ALA A 24 -8.15 7.65 -6.04
CA ALA A 24 -8.74 6.85 -7.10
C ALA A 24 -8.30 5.39 -7.02
N ASN A 25 -7.00 5.14 -6.87
CA ASN A 25 -6.46 3.80 -6.68
C ASN A 25 -5.04 3.83 -6.11
N VAL A 26 -4.59 2.70 -5.59
CA VAL A 26 -3.22 2.46 -5.13
C VAL A 26 -2.68 1.21 -5.82
N ASP A 27 -1.43 1.25 -6.25
CA ASP A 27 -0.72 0.06 -6.71
C ASP A 27 0.60 -0.09 -5.95
N SER A 28 0.86 -1.29 -5.45
CA SER A 28 2.07 -1.60 -4.70
C SER A 28 2.77 -2.84 -5.24
N THR A 29 4.10 -2.77 -5.29
CA THR A 29 4.97 -3.92 -5.55
C THR A 29 5.90 -4.12 -4.36
N LEU A 30 5.75 -5.27 -3.70
CA LEU A 30 6.62 -5.75 -2.64
C LEU A 30 7.78 -6.55 -3.27
N VAL A 31 9.01 -6.21 -2.92
CA VAL A 31 10.22 -6.94 -3.31
C VAL A 31 10.82 -7.57 -2.07
N LEU A 32 10.73 -8.91 -1.99
CA LEU A 32 11.21 -9.69 -0.84
C LEU A 32 11.40 -11.16 -1.24
N GLU A 33 12.36 -11.82 -0.60
CA GLU A 33 12.64 -13.24 -0.83
C GLU A 33 11.60 -14.13 -0.12
N ARG A 34 11.27 -13.81 1.13
CA ARG A 34 10.32 -14.53 1.98
C ARG A 34 9.63 -13.57 2.96
N PRO A 35 8.40 -13.88 3.44
CA PRO A 35 7.54 -14.98 3.00
C PRO A 35 6.91 -14.73 1.62
N LYS A 36 6.34 -15.78 1.02
CA LYS A 36 5.51 -15.62 -0.19
C LYS A 36 4.27 -14.81 0.15
N ILE A 37 4.04 -13.73 -0.58
CA ILE A 37 2.88 -12.85 -0.35
C ILE A 37 1.61 -13.37 -1.01
N GLY A 38 1.69 -14.11 -2.12
CA GLY A 38 0.53 -14.64 -2.84
C GLY A 38 -0.58 -15.22 -1.95
N PRO A 39 -0.27 -16.13 -1.00
CA PRO A 39 -1.27 -16.70 -0.09
C PRO A 39 -1.99 -15.71 0.83
N VAL A 40 -1.39 -14.54 1.11
CA VAL A 40 -1.94 -13.52 2.02
C VAL A 40 -2.23 -12.19 1.33
N ALA A 41 -2.05 -12.11 0.00
CA ALA A 41 -2.16 -10.87 -0.76
C ALA A 41 -3.55 -10.24 -0.64
N ALA A 42 -4.61 -11.05 -0.68
CA ALA A 42 -5.99 -10.59 -0.50
C ALA A 42 -6.25 -10.01 0.91
N THR A 43 -5.63 -10.58 1.95
CA THR A 43 -5.73 -10.05 3.32
C THR A 43 -5.02 -8.70 3.43
N ILE A 44 -3.84 -8.57 2.82
CA ILE A 44 -3.10 -7.30 2.76
C ILE A 44 -3.91 -6.26 1.99
N GLN A 45 -4.45 -6.62 0.83
CA GLN A 45 -5.28 -5.76 -0.01
C GLN A 45 -6.45 -5.18 0.79
N ARG A 46 -7.24 -6.04 1.46
CA ARG A 46 -8.36 -5.60 2.31
C ARG A 46 -7.90 -4.69 3.44
N SER A 47 -6.85 -5.07 4.17
CA SER A 47 -6.35 -4.23 5.26
C SER A 47 -5.88 -2.86 4.78
N VAL A 48 -5.27 -2.77 3.59
CA VAL A 48 -4.85 -1.49 3.01
C VAL A 48 -6.07 -0.69 2.56
N ALA A 49 -7.04 -1.33 1.91
CA ALA A 49 -8.30 -0.69 1.51
C ALA A 49 -9.04 -0.10 2.71
N ASP A 50 -9.16 -0.84 3.81
CA ASP A 50 -9.78 -0.40 5.06
C ASP A 50 -9.07 0.82 5.66
N ILE A 51 -7.72 0.81 5.65
CA ILE A 51 -6.92 1.94 6.15
C ILE A 51 -7.11 3.19 5.29
N LEU A 52 -7.22 3.01 3.97
CA LEU A 52 -7.37 4.11 3.01
C LEU A 52 -8.82 4.60 2.87
N GLY A 53 -9.79 3.79 3.28
CA GLY A 53 -11.22 4.06 3.10
C GLY A 53 -11.67 3.97 1.64
N VAL A 54 -11.14 3.01 0.88
CA VAL A 54 -11.47 2.77 -0.54
C VAL A 54 -11.95 1.34 -0.74
N ASP A 55 -12.53 1.04 -1.90
CA ASP A 55 -12.89 -0.33 -2.26
C ASP A 55 -11.63 -1.21 -2.45
N PRO A 56 -11.61 -2.48 -2.01
CA PRO A 56 -10.51 -3.40 -2.27
C PRO A 56 -10.06 -3.49 -3.73
N ASP A 57 -10.98 -3.35 -4.69
CA ASP A 57 -10.67 -3.38 -6.12
C ASP A 57 -9.86 -2.16 -6.59
N GLN A 58 -9.80 -1.09 -5.77
CA GLN A 58 -8.94 0.08 -5.98
C GLN A 58 -7.52 -0.12 -5.43
N VAL A 59 -7.19 -1.29 -4.86
CA VAL A 59 -5.88 -1.58 -4.26
C VAL A 59 -5.19 -2.74 -4.98
N GLY A 60 -4.07 -2.47 -5.63
CA GLY A 60 -3.19 -3.47 -6.22
C GLY A 60 -2.07 -3.88 -5.25
N ILE A 61 -1.94 -5.19 -4.97
CA ILE A 61 -0.81 -5.77 -4.22
C ILE A 61 -0.10 -6.79 -5.11
N LYS A 62 1.14 -6.48 -5.49
CA LYS A 62 2.03 -7.36 -6.25
C LYS A 62 3.23 -7.73 -5.40
N ALA A 63 3.82 -8.89 -5.66
CA ALA A 63 5.06 -9.30 -5.02
C ALA A 63 6.01 -9.92 -6.03
N LYS A 64 7.30 -9.60 -5.91
CA LYS A 64 8.39 -10.15 -6.70
C LYS A 64 9.55 -10.56 -5.79
N THR A 65 10.31 -11.55 -6.23
CA THR A 65 11.60 -11.87 -5.61
C THR A 65 12.64 -10.83 -6.04
N PRO A 66 13.69 -10.61 -5.24
CA PRO A 66 14.82 -9.76 -5.60
C PRO A 66 15.76 -10.40 -6.64
N GLU A 67 15.36 -11.49 -7.31
CA GLU A 67 16.11 -12.19 -8.37
C GLU A 67 17.60 -12.45 -8.03
N GLY A 68 17.88 -12.90 -6.80
CA GLY A 68 19.24 -13.28 -6.40
C GLY A 68 20.16 -12.13 -5.99
N LEU A 69 19.64 -10.89 -5.83
CA LEU A 69 20.42 -9.74 -5.32
C LEU A 69 20.88 -9.86 -3.84
N GLY A 70 20.67 -11.02 -3.20
CA GLY A 70 21.16 -11.29 -1.84
C GLY A 70 20.37 -10.62 -0.71
N TRP A 71 19.17 -10.10 -0.99
CA TRP A 71 18.32 -9.39 -0.02
C TRP A 71 17.47 -10.34 0.84
N SER A 72 18.07 -11.41 1.36
CA SER A 72 17.36 -12.52 1.99
C SER A 72 16.56 -12.12 3.25
N GLN A 73 16.95 -11.03 3.93
CA GLN A 73 16.32 -10.52 5.15
C GLN A 73 15.70 -9.13 4.99
N SER A 74 15.59 -8.63 3.76
CA SER A 74 15.10 -7.28 3.49
C SER A 74 13.80 -7.35 2.68
N ALA A 75 12.93 -6.40 2.93
CA ALA A 75 11.75 -6.15 2.12
C ALA A 75 11.70 -4.68 1.75
N VAL A 76 11.34 -4.40 0.49
CA VAL A 76 11.12 -3.05 -0.02
C VAL A 76 9.72 -3.01 -0.64
N ALA A 77 9.01 -1.90 -0.46
CA ALA A 77 7.75 -1.66 -1.13
C ALA A 77 7.88 -0.42 -2.03
N TYR A 78 7.47 -0.57 -3.28
CA TYR A 78 7.22 0.54 -4.19
C TYR A 78 5.72 0.77 -4.24
N VAL A 79 5.28 2.02 -4.10
CA VAL A 79 3.86 2.38 -4.00
C VAL A 79 3.58 3.60 -4.87
N ALA A 80 2.55 3.52 -5.70
CA ALA A 80 1.99 4.64 -6.43
C ALA A 80 0.53 4.85 -5.99
N VAL A 81 0.14 6.11 -5.79
CA VAL A 81 -1.22 6.50 -5.40
C VAL A 81 -1.71 7.52 -6.41
N LEU A 82 -2.83 7.25 -7.06
CA LEU A 82 -3.50 8.20 -7.93
C LEU A 82 -4.50 9.01 -7.11
N LEU A 83 -4.37 10.33 -7.16
CA LEU A 83 -5.30 11.27 -6.57
C LEU A 83 -6.14 11.91 -7.67
N VAL A 84 -7.44 12.02 -7.42
CA VAL A 84 -8.38 12.71 -8.30
C VAL A 84 -9.09 13.80 -7.52
N ARG A 85 -9.49 14.86 -8.22
CA ARG A 85 -10.35 15.89 -7.66
C ARG A 85 -11.75 15.62 -8.19
N PRO A 86 -12.70 15.18 -7.35
CA PRO A 86 -14.07 15.02 -7.78
C PRO A 86 -14.61 16.38 -8.25
N THR A 87 -15.47 16.35 -9.26
CA THR A 87 -16.09 17.55 -9.85
C THR A 87 -17.40 17.88 -9.16
#